data_AF-A0A2A2HUL5-F1
#
_entry.id   AF-A0A2A2HUL5-F1
#
_cell.length_a   1.000
_cell.length_b   1.000
_cell.length_c   1.000
_cell.angle_alpha   90.00
_cell.angle_beta   90.00
_cell.angle_gamma   90.00
#
_symmetry.space_group_name_H-M   'P 1'
#
loop_
_entity.id
_entity.type
_entity.pdbx_description
1 polymer ?
#
loop_
_entity_poly.entity_id
_entity_poly.type
_entity_poly.pdbx_seq_one_letter_code
_entity_poly.pdbx_strand_id
1 'polypeptide(L)'
;MEQPIGTDSKTELKVSQIPWWSVLLEGIIAVVIGIFLLYEPIATTILLIRLLAIFWLAEGIIAVIGALIFTKDGKWKLLSGILSIIAGVIILMYPIFSPYIVLKLLVIFIGALAIVNGAVILASTLKGGGGMWILGAVSIILGLLLLTNSLTGVLILPWIFGFFLIIGGIGAVIWGIRIRT
;
A
#
# COMPACT_ATOMS: atom_id res chain seq x y z
N MET A 1 -50.42 16.20 28.51
CA MET A 1 -49.80 14.91 28.87
C MET A 1 -48.52 14.81 28.06
N GLU A 2 -47.44 15.37 28.58
CA GLU A 2 -46.10 15.23 28.01
C GLU A 2 -45.59 13.83 28.37
N GLN A 3 -45.17 13.05 27.37
CA GLN A 3 -44.41 11.83 27.61
C GLN A 3 -42.91 12.12 27.44
N PRO A 4 -42.04 11.57 28.32
CA PRO A 4 -40.62 11.92 28.38
C PRO A 4 -39.77 11.09 27.42
N ILE A 5 -38.73 11.77 26.92
CA ILE A 5 -37.37 11.36 26.53
C ILE A 5 -37.01 9.87 26.70
N GLY A 6 -36.42 9.29 25.66
CA GLY A 6 -35.44 8.20 25.82
C GLY A 6 -35.60 7.04 24.85
N THR A 7 -35.15 7.18 23.61
CA THR A 7 -34.66 6.02 22.86
C THR A 7 -33.50 6.45 21.99
N ASP A 8 -32.39 6.74 22.68
CA ASP A 8 -31.02 6.64 22.19
C ASP A 8 -30.81 5.21 21.70
N SER A 9 -31.35 4.94 20.51
CA SER A 9 -31.40 3.64 19.86
C SER A 9 -30.00 3.31 19.39
N LYS A 10 -29.13 2.92 20.33
CA LYS A 10 -28.18 1.81 20.28
C LYS A 10 -27.61 1.41 18.91
N THR A 11 -27.35 2.36 18.03
CA THR A 11 -26.31 2.25 17.02
C THR A 11 -25.01 2.66 17.70
N GLU A 12 -24.68 1.98 18.80
CA GLU A 12 -23.28 1.73 19.12
C GLU A 12 -22.78 0.96 17.91
N LEU A 13 -22.21 1.70 16.96
CA LEU A 13 -21.43 1.17 15.86
C LEU A 13 -20.41 0.24 16.52
N LYS A 14 -20.68 -1.06 16.49
CA LYS A 14 -19.82 -2.10 17.01
C LYS A 14 -18.54 -1.96 16.20
N VAL A 15 -17.60 -1.19 16.73
CA VAL A 15 -16.28 -0.99 16.12
C VAL A 15 -15.75 -2.40 15.97
N SER A 16 -15.70 -2.89 14.72
CA SER A 16 -15.25 -4.24 14.41
C SER A 16 -13.85 -4.36 14.97
N GLN A 17 -13.73 -4.97 16.15
CA GLN A 17 -12.47 -5.28 16.77
C GLN A 17 -11.76 -6.21 15.80
N ILE A 18 -10.68 -5.73 15.18
CA ILE A 18 -9.90 -6.52 14.22
C ILE A 18 -9.50 -7.82 14.94
N PRO A 19 -9.88 -9.00 14.44
CA PRO A 19 -9.57 -10.23 15.12
C PRO A 19 -8.05 -10.41 15.19
N TRP A 20 -7.52 -10.67 16.39
CA TRP A 20 -6.07 -10.82 16.65
C TRP A 20 -5.39 -11.81 15.69
N TRP A 21 -6.13 -12.85 15.26
CA TRP A 21 -5.63 -13.86 14.33
C TRP A 21 -5.38 -13.30 12.92
N SER A 22 -6.15 -12.31 12.47
CA SER A 22 -5.91 -11.63 11.18
C SER A 22 -4.58 -10.89 11.20
N VAL A 23 -4.27 -10.18 12.29
CA VAL A 23 -3.00 -9.45 12.45
C VAL A 23 -1.81 -10.42 12.50
N LEU A 24 -1.97 -11.57 13.17
CA LEU A 24 -0.94 -12.61 13.19
C LEU A 24 -0.68 -13.21 11.81
N LEU A 25 -1.75 -13.57 11.11
CA LEU A 25 -1.66 -14.17 9.78
C LEU A 25 -0.97 -13.20 8.81
N GLU A 26 -1.35 -11.93 8.85
CA GLU A 26 -0.70 -10.86 8.08
C GLU A 26 0.80 -10.77 8.39
N GLY A 27 1.18 -10.77 9.68
CA GLY A 27 2.57 -10.72 10.09
C GLY A 27 3.39 -11.90 9.61
N ILE A 28 2.86 -13.13 9.72
CA ILE A 28 3.54 -14.34 9.23
C ILE A 28 3.70 -14.29 7.71
N ILE A 29 2.65 -13.93 6.98
CA ILE A 29 2.69 -13.81 5.53
C ILE A 29 3.72 -12.76 5.11
N ALA A 30 3.76 -11.61 5.78
CA ALA A 30 4.74 -10.55 5.52
C ALA A 30 6.18 -11.04 5.72
N VAL A 31 6.48 -11.75 6.82
CA VAL A 31 7.82 -12.32 7.05
C VAL A 31 8.21 -13.30 5.94
N VAL A 32 7.31 -14.22 5.58
CA VAL A 32 7.57 -15.23 4.54
C VAL A 32 7.84 -14.56 3.20
N ILE A 33 6.97 -13.63 2.78
CA ILE A 33 7.16 -12.86 1.54
C ILE A 33 8.47 -12.08 1.58
N GLY A 34 8.78 -11.44 2.72
CA GLY A 34 10.00 -10.67 2.89
C GLY A 34 11.26 -11.52 2.72
N ILE A 35 11.29 -12.73 3.28
CA ILE A 35 12.39 -13.69 3.08
C ILE A 35 12.53 -14.07 1.61
N PHE A 36 11.42 -14.38 0.93
CA PHE A 36 11.44 -14.69 -0.51
C PHE A 36 11.91 -13.51 -1.37
N LEU A 37 11.55 -12.28 -1.00
CA LEU A 37 12.02 -11.05 -1.67
C LEU A 37 13.54 -10.87 -1.55
N LEU A 38 14.16 -11.31 -0.46
CA LEU A 38 15.61 -11.22 -0.27
C LEU A 38 16.37 -12.33 -1.00
N TYR A 39 15.78 -13.53 -1.10
CA TYR A 39 16.44 -14.68 -1.74
C TYR A 39 16.25 -14.69 -3.26
N GLU A 40 15.02 -14.49 -3.73
CA GLU A 40 14.64 -14.52 -5.14
C GLU A 40 13.79 -13.26 -5.48
N PRO A 41 14.42 -12.07 -5.51
CA PRO A 41 13.73 -10.79 -5.64
C PRO A 41 12.91 -10.68 -6.92
N ILE A 42 13.45 -11.15 -8.04
CA ILE A 42 12.80 -11.05 -9.35
C ILE A 42 11.58 -11.97 -9.39
N ALA A 43 11.75 -13.26 -9.07
CA ALA A 43 10.66 -14.23 -9.12
C ALA A 43 9.54 -13.88 -8.13
N THR A 44 9.91 -13.46 -6.92
CA THR A 44 8.93 -13.09 -5.89
C THR A 44 8.18 -11.81 -6.28
N THR A 45 8.86 -10.81 -6.86
CA THR A 45 8.20 -9.62 -7.39
C THR A 45 7.19 -9.95 -8.49
N ILE A 46 7.56 -10.83 -9.44
CA ILE A 46 6.64 -11.31 -10.48
C ILE A 46 5.41 -11.97 -9.84
N LEU A 47 5.60 -12.81 -8.83
CA LEU A 47 4.52 -13.50 -8.13
C LEU A 47 3.59 -12.50 -7.43
N LEU A 48 4.13 -11.55 -6.67
CA LEU A 48 3.33 -10.54 -5.98
C LEU A 48 2.51 -9.69 -6.94
N ILE A 49 3.09 -9.32 -8.09
CA ILE A 49 2.40 -8.53 -9.11
C ILE A 49 1.30 -9.33 -9.80
N ARG A 50 1.50 -10.63 -10.00
CA ARG A 50 0.43 -11.52 -10.47
C ARG A 50 -0.71 -11.64 -9.47
N LEU A 51 -0.40 -11.80 -8.18
CA LEU A 51 -1.42 -11.81 -7.14
C LEU A 51 -2.20 -10.48 -7.14
N LEU A 52 -1.49 -9.35 -7.19
CA LEU A 52 -2.11 -8.03 -7.29
C LEU A 52 -3.04 -7.91 -8.50
N ALA A 53 -2.63 -8.42 -9.66
CA ALA A 53 -3.47 -8.41 -10.86
C ALA A 53 -4.76 -9.22 -10.69
N ILE A 54 -4.69 -10.38 -10.05
CA ILE A 54 -5.87 -11.19 -9.72
C ILE A 54 -6.78 -10.43 -8.76
N PHE A 55 -6.22 -9.75 -7.75
CA PHE A 55 -6.99 -8.90 -6.84
C PHE A 55 -7.68 -7.74 -7.59
N TRP A 56 -6.99 -7.05 -8.50
CA TRP A 56 -7.58 -6.00 -9.32
C TRP A 56 -8.71 -6.49 -10.23
N LEU A 57 -8.59 -7.71 -10.77
CA LEU A 57 -9.69 -8.33 -11.52
C LEU A 57 -10.90 -8.57 -10.63
N ALA A 58 -10.69 -9.14 -9.44
CA ALA A 58 -11.78 -9.41 -8.49
C ALA A 58 -12.44 -8.10 -8.02
N GLU A 59 -11.65 -7.10 -7.65
CA GLU A 59 -12.14 -5.77 -7.25
C GLU A 59 -12.91 -5.10 -8.39
N GLY A 60 -12.40 -5.17 -9.62
CA GLY A 60 -13.05 -4.61 -10.79
C GLY A 60 -14.38 -5.26 -11.11
N ILE A 61 -14.46 -6.59 -11.02
CA ILE A 61 -15.72 -7.33 -11.17
C ILE A 61 -16.73 -6.87 -10.11
N ILE A 62 -16.31 -6.79 -8.84
CA ILE A 62 -17.18 -6.32 -7.74
C ILE A 62 -17.63 -4.88 -7.97
N ALA A 63 -16.75 -4.00 -8.43
CA ALA A 63 -17.05 -2.59 -8.70
C ALA A 63 -18.05 -2.44 -9.86
N VAL A 64 -17.89 -3.22 -10.94
CA VAL A 64 -18.84 -3.24 -12.07
C VAL A 64 -20.20 -3.74 -11.61
N ILE A 65 -20.27 -4.87 -10.88
CA ILE A 65 -21.53 -5.41 -10.33
C ILE A 65 -22.18 -4.37 -9.40
N GLY A 66 -21.41 -3.77 -8.51
CA GLY A 66 -21.90 -2.75 -7.57
C GLY A 66 -22.41 -1.49 -8.27
N ALA A 67 -21.81 -1.08 -9.39
CA ALA A 67 -22.28 0.04 -10.18
C ALA A 67 -23.62 -0.23 -10.90
N LEU A 68 -23.86 -1.49 -11.29
CA LEU A 68 -25.14 -1.90 -11.88
C LEU A 68 -26.26 -1.96 -10.84
N ILE A 69 -25.94 -2.29 -9.58
CA ILE A 69 -26.91 -2.39 -8.48
C ILE A 69 -27.21 -1.00 -7.87
N PHE A 70 -26.19 -0.15 -7.67
CA PHE A 70 -26.32 1.14 -7.00
C PHE A 70 -26.10 2.30 -7.98
N THR A 71 -27.18 2.81 -8.56
CA THR A 71 -27.17 3.73 -9.71
C THR A 71 -26.87 5.20 -9.37
N LYS A 72 -26.88 5.60 -8.08
CA LYS A 72 -26.76 7.02 -7.69
C LYS A 72 -25.41 7.65 -8.07
N ASP A 73 -24.32 6.88 -8.08
CA ASP A 73 -22.97 7.31 -8.51
C ASP A 73 -22.28 6.28 -9.43
N GLY A 74 -23.08 5.46 -10.13
CA GLY A 74 -22.63 4.24 -10.80
C GLY A 74 -21.59 4.48 -11.91
N LYS A 75 -21.62 5.64 -12.59
CA LYS A 75 -20.74 5.91 -13.75
C LYS A 75 -19.25 5.91 -13.38
N TRP A 76 -18.88 6.54 -12.25
CA TRP A 76 -17.49 6.57 -11.79
C TRP A 76 -17.02 5.21 -11.30
N LYS A 77 -17.88 4.47 -10.58
CA LYS A 77 -17.59 3.10 -10.14
C LYS A 77 -17.45 2.11 -11.30
N LEU A 78 -18.26 2.30 -12.34
CA LEU A 78 -18.21 1.47 -13.54
C LEU A 78 -16.94 1.74 -14.33
N LEU A 79 -16.56 3.02 -14.48
CA LEU A 79 -15.29 3.39 -15.11
C LEU A 79 -14.09 2.84 -14.34
N SER A 80 -14.07 2.99 -13.01
CA SER A 80 -12.97 2.47 -12.18
C SER A 80 -12.89 0.95 -12.23
N GLY A 81 -14.04 0.25 -12.22
CA GLY A 81 -14.09 -1.21 -12.31
C GLY A 81 -13.64 -1.76 -13.66
N ILE A 82 -14.02 -1.11 -14.76
CA ILE A 82 -13.51 -1.49 -16.09
C ILE A 82 -12.00 -1.25 -16.17
N LEU A 83 -11.52 -0.11 -15.65
CA LEU A 83 -10.11 0.24 -15.70
C LEU A 83 -9.26 -0.73 -14.87
N SER A 84 -9.73 -1.17 -13.70
CA SER A 84 -9.02 -2.17 -12.89
C SER A 84 -9.02 -3.54 -13.55
N ILE A 85 -10.11 -3.95 -14.22
CA ILE A 85 -10.13 -5.19 -15.00
C ILE A 85 -9.10 -5.14 -16.12
N ILE A 86 -9.11 -4.07 -16.92
CA ILE A 86 -8.15 -3.89 -18.03
C ILE A 86 -6.71 -3.94 -17.50
N ALA A 87 -6.43 -3.22 -16.41
CA ALA A 87 -5.11 -3.21 -15.80
C ALA A 87 -4.69 -4.62 -15.33
N GLY A 88 -5.58 -5.35 -14.66
CA GLY A 88 -5.34 -6.73 -14.23
C GLY A 88 -5.07 -7.68 -15.39
N VAL A 89 -5.86 -7.61 -16.47
CA VAL A 89 -5.66 -8.44 -17.68
C VAL A 89 -4.31 -8.14 -18.32
N ILE A 90 -3.96 -6.86 -18.49
CA ILE A 90 -2.68 -6.45 -19.11
C ILE A 90 -1.49 -6.99 -18.32
N ILE A 91 -1.54 -6.91 -16.98
CA ILE A 91 -0.48 -7.42 -16.11
C ILE A 91 -0.29 -8.94 -16.29
N LEU A 92 -1.39 -9.70 -16.33
CA LEU A 92 -1.34 -11.15 -16.51
C LEU A 92 -0.87 -11.56 -17.90
N MET A 93 -1.19 -10.78 -18.94
CA MET A 93 -0.82 -11.08 -20.32
C MET A 93 0.67 -10.83 -20.59
N TYR A 94 1.29 -9.87 -19.88
CA TYR A 94 2.70 -9.53 -20.04
C TYR A 94 3.49 -9.69 -18.72
N PRO A 95 3.68 -10.92 -18.23
CA PRO A 95 4.27 -11.17 -16.92
C PRO A 95 5.75 -10.77 -16.80
N ILE A 96 6.46 -10.58 -17.92
CA ILE A 96 7.87 -10.19 -17.94
C ILE A 96 8.02 -8.66 -17.96
N PHE A 97 7.18 -7.96 -18.73
CA PHE A 97 7.25 -6.50 -18.86
C PHE A 97 6.48 -5.76 -17.77
N SER A 98 5.38 -6.34 -17.29
CA SER A 98 4.54 -5.72 -16.27
C SER A 98 5.30 -5.40 -14.97
N PRO A 99 6.12 -6.31 -14.40
CA PRO A 99 6.87 -6.03 -13.19
C PRO A 99 7.76 -4.80 -13.31
N TYR A 100 8.45 -4.65 -14.44
CA TYR A 100 9.30 -3.52 -14.71
C TYR A 100 8.51 -2.20 -14.72
N ILE A 101 7.34 -2.17 -15.36
CA ILE A 101 6.48 -0.98 -15.44
C ILE A 101 5.96 -0.62 -14.04
N VAL A 102 5.43 -1.60 -13.30
CA VAL A 102 4.86 -1.39 -11.96
C VAL A 102 5.93 -0.88 -11.00
N LEU A 103 7.10 -1.52 -10.95
CA LEU A 103 8.20 -1.06 -10.10
C LEU A 103 8.67 0.33 -10.50
N LYS A 104 8.79 0.61 -11.80
CA LYS A 104 9.19 1.93 -12.28
C LYS A 104 8.21 3.03 -11.84
N LEU A 105 6.90 2.78 -11.97
CA LEU A 105 5.88 3.71 -11.49
C LEU A 105 6.00 3.92 -9.98
N LEU A 106 6.26 2.86 -9.23
CA LEU A 106 6.46 2.92 -7.78
C LEU A 106 7.71 3.73 -7.41
N VAL A 107 8.84 3.54 -8.12
CA VAL A 107 10.06 4.36 -7.94
C VAL A 107 9.77 5.83 -8.18
N ILE A 108 9.08 6.16 -9.28
CA ILE A 108 8.74 7.55 -9.61
C ILE A 108 7.83 8.15 -8.54
N PHE A 109 6.83 7.41 -8.09
CA PHE A 109 5.91 7.84 -7.06
C PHE A 109 6.61 8.08 -5.71
N ILE A 110 7.43 7.13 -5.25
CA ILE A 110 8.22 7.29 -4.02
C ILE A 110 9.22 8.43 -4.15
N GLY A 111 9.91 8.55 -5.29
CA GLY A 111 10.86 9.63 -5.54
C GLY A 111 10.20 11.01 -5.48
N ALA A 112 9.01 11.16 -6.08
CA ALA A 112 8.22 12.38 -6.00
C ALA A 112 7.79 12.69 -4.55
N LEU A 113 7.31 11.68 -3.80
CA LEU A 113 6.97 11.85 -2.39
C LEU A 113 8.17 12.25 -1.53
N ALA A 114 9.34 11.65 -1.78
CA ALA A 114 10.58 11.97 -1.05
C ALA A 114 11.00 13.42 -1.27
N ILE A 115 10.83 13.95 -2.48
CA ILE A 115 11.09 15.36 -2.78
C ILE A 115 10.09 16.27 -2.06
N VAL A 116 8.79 15.97 -2.15
CA VAL A 116 7.73 16.78 -1.52
C VAL A 116 7.91 16.79 0.00
N ASN A 117 8.06 15.63 0.63
CA ASN A 117 8.26 15.52 2.07
C ASN A 117 9.56 16.17 2.52
N GLY A 118 10.64 15.99 1.75
CA GLY A 118 11.91 16.64 2.01
C GLY A 118 11.79 18.16 1.98
N ALA A 119 11.07 18.73 1.01
CA ALA A 119 10.79 20.16 0.93
C ALA A 119 9.94 20.67 2.10
N VAL A 120 8.93 19.91 2.52
CA VAL A 120 8.09 20.24 3.69
C VAL A 120 8.92 20.25 4.98
N ILE A 121 9.77 19.25 5.18
CA ILE A 121 10.67 19.18 6.35
C ILE A 121 11.63 20.38 6.33
N LEU A 122 12.23 20.68 5.19
CA LEU A 122 13.12 21.84 5.04
C LEU A 122 12.39 23.15 5.38
N ALA A 123 11.17 23.34 4.86
CA ALA A 123 10.34 24.52 5.16
C ALA A 123 9.96 24.60 6.65
N SER A 124 9.71 23.46 7.32
CA SER A 124 9.40 23.43 8.75
C SER A 124 10.61 23.76 9.64
N THR A 125 11.82 23.37 9.23
CA THR A 125 13.05 23.63 10.01
C THR A 125 13.42 25.11 10.08
N LEU A 126 13.00 25.91 9.09
CA LEU A 126 13.15 27.37 9.11
C LEU A 126 12.33 28.04 10.23
N LYS A 127 11.29 27.35 10.75
CA LYS A 127 10.42 27.87 11.83
C LYS A 127 10.70 27.26 13.21
N GLY A 128 11.49 26.18 13.28
CA GLY A 128 11.80 25.47 14.52
C GLY A 128 13.19 24.85 14.43
N GLY A 129 14.18 25.62 14.89
CA GLY A 129 15.60 25.28 14.80
C GLY A 129 15.95 24.01 15.55
N GLY A 130 16.15 22.94 14.79
CA GLY A 130 16.77 21.69 15.21
C GLY A 130 17.37 21.04 13.97
N GLY A 131 18.40 20.21 14.12
CA GLY A 131 19.18 19.58 13.04
C GLY A 131 18.41 18.69 12.05
N MET A 132 17.08 18.78 12.04
CA MET A 132 16.13 18.08 11.19
C MET A 132 16.19 18.53 9.71
N TRP A 133 16.88 19.63 9.40
CA TRP A 133 17.14 20.05 8.01
C TRP A 133 18.02 19.05 7.25
N ILE A 134 18.88 18.30 7.96
CA ILE A 134 19.71 17.24 7.36
C ILE A 134 18.83 16.13 6.77
N LEU A 135 17.74 15.77 7.45
CA LEU A 135 16.80 14.74 7.00
C LEU A 135 16.03 15.21 5.76
N GLY A 136 15.64 16.48 5.73
CA GLY A 136 15.00 17.09 4.55
C GLY A 136 15.93 17.10 3.33
N ALA A 137 17.17 17.54 3.51
CA ALA A 137 18.18 17.56 2.44
C ALA A 137 18.50 16.15 1.92
N VAL A 138 18.70 15.18 2.82
CA VAL A 138 18.93 13.77 2.46
C VAL A 138 17.73 13.22 1.69
N SER A 139 16.50 13.50 2.12
CA SER A 139 15.28 13.05 1.42
C SER A 139 15.18 13.60 -0.01
N ILE A 140 15.49 14.89 -0.22
CA ILE A 140 15.50 15.50 -1.56
C ILE A 140 16.56 14.86 -2.45
N ILE A 141 17.78 14.68 -1.93
CA ILE A 141 18.88 14.05 -2.67
C ILE A 141 18.51 12.62 -3.06
N LEU A 142 17.96 11.84 -2.13
CA LEU A 142 17.48 10.48 -2.39
C LEU A 142 16.37 10.46 -3.43
N GLY A 143 15.40 11.37 -3.34
CA GLY A 143 14.33 11.50 -4.33
C GLY A 143 14.87 11.82 -5.73
N LEU A 144 15.80 12.77 -5.85
CA LEU A 144 16.43 13.13 -7.12
C LEU A 144 17.28 11.98 -7.70
N LEU A 145 18.01 11.25 -6.83
CA LEU A 145 18.80 10.09 -7.22
C LEU A 145 17.91 8.95 -7.74
N LEU A 146 16.77 8.71 -7.09
CA LEU A 146 15.78 7.72 -7.55
C LEU A 146 15.17 8.09 -8.90
N LEU A 147 14.90 9.38 -9.14
CA LEU A 147 14.32 9.83 -10.41
C LEU A 147 15.33 9.81 -11.57
N THR A 148 16.59 10.16 -11.30
CA THR A 148 17.65 10.18 -12.32
C THR A 148 18.15 8.77 -12.67
N ASN A 149 18.23 7.87 -11.69
CA ASN A 149 18.66 6.48 -11.88
C ASN A 149 17.53 5.49 -11.54
N SER A 150 16.39 5.66 -12.23
CA SER A 150 15.18 4.85 -12.04
C SER A 150 15.43 3.35 -12.23
N LEU A 151 16.37 2.97 -13.10
CA LEU A 151 16.76 1.57 -13.31
C LEU A 151 17.34 0.94 -12.03
N THR A 152 18.21 1.67 -11.33
CA THR A 152 18.80 1.21 -10.07
C THR A 152 17.75 1.12 -8.97
N GLY A 153 16.78 2.03 -8.96
CA GLY A 153 15.62 1.96 -8.06
C GLY A 153 14.81 0.68 -8.25
N VAL A 154 14.48 0.32 -9.50
CA VAL A 154 13.75 -0.92 -9.81
C VAL A 154 14.50 -2.14 -9.28
N LEU A 155 15.83 -2.16 -9.42
CA LEU A 155 16.61 -3.26 -8.90
C LEU A 155 16.64 -3.24 -7.37
N ILE A 156 16.87 -2.13 -6.70
CA ILE A 156 17.06 -2.13 -5.23
C ILE A 156 15.75 -2.32 -4.45
N LEU A 157 14.60 -1.91 -5.02
CA LEU A 157 13.33 -1.89 -4.32
C LEU A 157 12.90 -3.23 -3.69
N PRO A 158 12.95 -4.38 -4.39
CA PRO A 158 12.60 -5.66 -3.78
C PRO A 158 13.40 -5.98 -2.50
N TRP A 159 14.68 -5.60 -2.45
CA TRP A 159 15.50 -5.81 -1.26
C TRP A 159 15.06 -4.91 -0.10
N ILE A 160 14.80 -3.63 -0.39
CA ILE A 160 14.27 -2.69 0.61
C ILE A 160 12.93 -3.19 1.14
N PHE A 161 11.97 -3.48 0.25
CA PHE A 161 10.66 -4.00 0.63
C PHE A 161 10.77 -5.31 1.42
N GLY A 162 11.70 -6.20 1.06
CA GLY A 162 11.91 -7.47 1.75
C GLY A 162 12.33 -7.26 3.20
N PHE A 163 13.29 -6.36 3.43
CA PHE A 163 13.74 -6.00 4.77
C PHE A 163 12.63 -5.35 5.60
N PHE A 164 11.88 -4.40 5.02
CA PHE A 164 10.75 -3.76 5.69
C PHE A 164 9.62 -4.75 6.02
N LEU A 165 9.32 -5.70 5.12
CA LEU A 165 8.31 -6.74 5.34
C LEU A 165 8.72 -7.70 6.47
N ILE A 166 10.00 -8.05 6.58
CA ILE A 166 10.48 -8.88 7.69
C ILE A 166 10.35 -8.15 9.02
N ILE A 167 10.84 -6.91 9.12
CA ILE A 167 10.77 -6.14 10.37
C ILE A 167 9.32 -5.85 10.75
N GLY A 168 8.53 -5.34 9.81
CA GLY A 168 7.13 -5.03 10.01
C GLY A 168 6.31 -6.29 10.34
N GLY A 169 6.59 -7.39 9.64
CA GLY A 169 5.95 -8.69 9.88
C GLY A 169 6.26 -9.26 11.26
N ILE A 170 7.52 -9.23 11.70
CA ILE A 170 7.89 -9.61 13.08
C ILE A 170 7.16 -8.73 14.09
N GLY A 171 7.12 -7.41 13.85
CA GLY A 171 6.39 -6.46 14.69
C GLY A 171 4.89 -6.78 14.77
N ALA A 172 4.26 -7.11 13.64
CA ALA A 172 2.85 -7.50 13.55
C ALA A 172 2.57 -8.83 14.27
N VAL A 173 3.48 -9.81 14.18
CA VAL A 173 3.37 -11.07 14.93
C VAL A 173 3.42 -10.81 16.45
N ILE A 174 4.35 -9.98 16.91
CA ILE A 174 4.44 -9.62 18.33
C ILE A 174 3.17 -8.90 18.79
N TRP A 175 2.68 -7.95 17.99
CA TRP A 175 1.45 -7.21 18.28
C TRP A 175 0.21 -8.10 18.29
N GLY A 176 0.07 -9.01 17.33
CA GLY A 176 -1.06 -9.92 17.27
C GLY A 176 -1.13 -10.87 18.49
N ILE A 177 0.01 -11.31 19.00
CA ILE A 177 0.08 -12.09 20.25
C ILE A 177 -0.30 -11.20 21.45
N ARG A 178 0.13 -9.94 21.45
CA ARG A 178 -0.19 -8.99 22.52
C ARG A 178 -1.69 -8.66 22.58
N ILE A 179 -2.37 -8.52 21.45
CA ILE A 179 -3.82 -8.25 21.40
C ILE A 179 -4.64 -9.45 21.89
N ARG A 180 -4.10 -10.68 21.72
CA ARG A 180 -4.73 -11.90 22.24
C ARG A 180 -4.72 -11.98 23.77
N THR A 181 -3.71 -11.41 24.43
CA THR A 181 -3.44 -11.56 25.87
C THR A 181 -4.06 -10.42 26.66
#